data_AF-A0A508X898-F1
#
_entry.id   AF-A0A508X898-F1
#
_cell.length_a   1.000
_cell.length_b   1.000
_cell.length_c   1.000
_cell.angle_alpha   90.00
_cell.angle_beta   90.00
_cell.angle_gamma   90.00
#
_symmetry.space_group_name_H-M   'P 1'
#
loop_
_entity.id
_entity.type
_entity.pdbx_description
1 polymer ?
#
loop_
_entity_poly.entity_id
_entity_poly.type
_entity_poly.pdbx_seq_one_letter_code
_entity_poly.pdbx_strand_id
1 'polypeptide(L)'
;MPFEANAAHLFFQLVSRRYEKGSILITSNRSVGEWGSVFGDPVVATAILDRLLHHSTVITIRGDSYRLREKRRSGLLQKAGAALQPNETANQ
;
A
#
# COMPACT_ATOMS: atom_id res chain seq x y z
N MET A 1 -13.37 0.33 3.19
CA MET A 1 -13.88 -0.80 3.99
C MET A 1 -12.76 -1.21 4.93
N PRO A 2 -12.82 -0.86 6.23
CA PRO A 2 -11.98 -1.50 7.24
C PRO A 2 -12.20 -3.02 7.18
N PHE A 3 -11.19 -3.82 7.50
CA PHE A 3 -11.43 -5.26 7.69
C PHE A 3 -12.51 -5.42 8.76
N GLU A 4 -13.53 -6.25 8.51
CA GLU A 4 -14.45 -6.64 9.58
C GLU A 4 -13.64 -7.26 10.73
N ALA A 5 -14.00 -7.00 11.99
CA ALA A 5 -13.23 -7.45 13.15
C ALA A 5 -12.89 -8.95 13.12
N ASN A 6 -13.76 -9.76 12.50
CA ASN A 6 -13.55 -11.19 12.32
C ASN A 6 -12.36 -11.51 11.38
N ALA A 7 -12.13 -10.71 10.35
CA ALA A 7 -11.03 -10.91 9.40
C ALA A 7 -9.67 -10.60 10.03
N ALA A 8 -9.58 -9.58 10.90
CA ALA A 8 -8.36 -9.30 11.67
C ALA A 8 -8.00 -10.48 12.58
N HIS A 9 -9.00 -11.08 13.23
CA HIS A 9 -8.79 -12.25 14.08
C HIS A 9 -8.36 -13.49 13.29
N LEU A 10 -8.97 -13.76 12.13
CA LEU A 10 -8.53 -14.84 11.22
C LEU A 10 -7.09 -14.63 10.75
N PHE A 11 -6.72 -13.40 10.41
CA PHE A 11 -5.35 -13.09 10.00
C PHE A 11 -4.36 -13.27 11.17
N PHE A 12 -4.73 -12.87 12.39
CA PHE A 12 -3.93 -13.15 13.58
C PHE A 12 -3.72 -14.66 13.81
N GLN A 13 -4.76 -15.48 13.63
CA GLN A 13 -4.63 -16.93 13.76
C GLN A 13 -3.68 -17.52 12.72
N LEU A 14 -3.78 -17.07 11.46
CA LEU A 14 -2.89 -17.48 10.39
C LEU A 14 -1.43 -17.14 10.73
N VAL A 15 -1.17 -15.88 11.11
CA VAL A 15 0.17 -15.41 11.47
C VAL A 15 0.70 -16.19 12.67
N SER A 16 -0.11 -16.38 13.71
CA SER A 16 0.28 -17.13 14.91
C SER A 16 0.62 -18.59 14.62
N ARG A 17 -0.08 -19.24 13.69
CA ARG A 17 0.21 -20.63 13.30
C ARG A 17 1.49 -20.78 12.49
N ARG A 18 1.86 -19.75 11.72
CA ARG A 18 3.07 -19.77 10.88
C ARG A 18 4.30 -19.16 11.54
N TYR A 19 4.10 -18.33 12.57
CA TYR A 19 5.18 -17.79 13.39
C TYR A 19 6.13 -18.90 13.84
N GLU A 20 7.42 -18.73 13.55
CA GLU A 20 8.52 -19.70 13.80
C GLU A 20 8.37 -21.08 13.15
N LYS A 21 7.31 -21.31 12.35
CA LYS A 21 7.01 -22.60 11.70
C LYS A 21 7.06 -22.55 10.19
N GLY A 22 7.06 -21.36 9.59
CA GLY A 22 7.47 -21.18 8.21
C GLY A 22 7.20 -19.79 7.67
N SER A 23 7.74 -19.53 6.47
CA SER A 23 7.79 -18.18 5.91
C SER A 23 6.41 -17.65 5.49
N ILE A 24 6.30 -16.32 5.51
CA ILE A 24 5.14 -15.56 5.04
C ILE A 24 5.66 -14.40 4.19
N LEU A 25 5.14 -14.23 2.97
CA LEU A 25 5.35 -13.04 2.15
C LEU A 25 4.07 -12.20 2.14
N ILE A 26 4.19 -10.93 2.52
CA ILE A 26 3.07 -9.98 2.54
C ILE A 26 3.44 -8.76 1.68
N THR A 27 2.52 -8.35 0.83
CA THR A 27 2.59 -7.07 0.12
C THR A 27 1.48 -6.17 0.64
N SER A 28 1.82 -4.94 1.04
CA SER A 28 0.85 -3.94 1.46
C SER A 28 1.16 -2.61 0.79
N ASN A 29 0.11 -1.87 0.43
CA ASN A 29 0.21 -0.46 0.02
C ASN A 29 0.16 0.51 1.20
N ARG A 30 0.09 -0.02 2.44
CA ARG A 30 0.11 0.73 3.69
C ARG A 30 1.38 0.40 4.46
N SER A 31 1.97 1.43 5.05
CA SER A 31 3.09 1.26 5.97
C SER A 31 2.66 0.48 7.21
N VAL A 32 3.60 -0.19 7.86
CA VAL A 32 3.36 -0.99 9.07
C VAL A 32 2.67 -0.16 10.16
N GLY A 33 3.05 1.12 10.34
CA GLY A 33 2.43 2.00 11.33
C GLY A 33 0.94 2.31 11.08
N GLU A 34 0.46 2.16 9.85
CA GLU A 34 -0.95 2.38 9.51
C GLU A 34 -1.83 1.15 9.83
N TRP A 35 -1.25 0.00 10.19
CA TRP A 35 -2.00 -1.26 10.33
C TRP A 35 -3.03 -1.27 11.46
N GLY A 36 -2.86 -0.43 12.49
CA GLY A 36 -3.90 -0.23 13.50
C GLY A 36 -5.23 0.24 12.90
N SER A 37 -5.17 1.15 11.91
CA SER A 37 -6.35 1.62 11.18
C SER A 37 -6.89 0.58 10.19
N VAL A 38 -6.01 -0.26 9.62
CA VAL A 38 -6.38 -1.30 8.66
C VAL A 38 -7.22 -2.40 9.33
N PHE A 39 -6.82 -2.82 10.53
CA PHE A 39 -7.54 -3.86 11.28
C PHE A 39 -8.66 -3.32 12.18
N GLY A 40 -8.75 -2.00 12.38
CA GLY A 40 -9.75 -1.39 13.24
C GLY A 40 -9.52 -1.60 14.74
N ASP A 41 -8.49 -2.36 15.12
CA ASP A 41 -8.06 -2.60 16.50
C ASP A 41 -6.53 -2.48 16.58
N PRO A 42 -6.01 -1.41 17.19
CA PRO A 42 -4.57 -1.21 17.38
C PRO A 42 -3.89 -2.30 18.21
N VAL A 43 -4.60 -2.93 19.15
CA VAL A 43 -4.04 -3.99 20.01
C VAL A 43 -3.81 -5.25 19.19
N VAL A 44 -4.81 -5.68 18.42
CA VAL A 44 -4.69 -6.84 17.52
C VAL A 44 -3.63 -6.56 16.45
N ALA A 45 -3.64 -5.37 15.85
CA ALA A 45 -2.63 -4.98 14.87
C ALA A 45 -1.21 -5.09 15.45
N THR A 46 -0.99 -4.58 16.67
CA THR A 46 0.32 -4.67 17.33
C THR A 46 0.73 -6.12 17.57
N ALA A 47 -0.18 -6.98 18.04
CA ALA A 47 0.12 -8.40 18.27
C ALA A 47 0.45 -9.16 16.97
N ILE A 48 -0.18 -8.80 15.85
CA ILE A 48 0.14 -9.33 14.52
C ILE A 48 1.53 -8.86 14.08
N LEU A 49 1.78 -7.56 14.18
CA LEU A 49 3.03 -6.93 13.77
C LEU A 49 4.22 -7.45 14.56
N ASP A 50 4.08 -7.66 15.86
CA ASP A 50 5.11 -8.23 16.72
C ASP A 50 5.63 -9.56 16.18
N ARG A 51 4.72 -10.48 15.83
CA ARG A 51 5.04 -11.79 15.25
C ARG A 51 5.64 -11.69 13.86
N LEU A 52 5.10 -10.81 13.01
CA LEU A 52 5.59 -10.66 11.64
C LEU A 52 6.98 -10.03 11.61
N LEU A 53 7.23 -9.01 12.45
CA LEU A 53 8.44 -8.22 12.40
C LEU A 53 9.63 -8.88 13.11
N HIS A 54 9.40 -9.77 14.08
CA HIS A 54 10.46 -10.43 14.83
C HIS A 54 11.48 -11.16 13.93
N HIS A 55 11.03 -11.82 12.87
CA HIS A 55 11.88 -12.53 11.91
C HIS A 55 11.53 -12.16 10.45
N SER A 56 11.66 -10.87 10.11
CA SER A 56 11.36 -10.39 8.75
C SER A 56 12.43 -9.50 8.15
N THR A 57 12.33 -9.32 6.84
CA THR A 57 13.00 -8.27 6.09
C THR A 57 11.93 -7.37 5.47
N VAL A 58 11.89 -6.11 5.89
CA VAL A 58 10.91 -5.14 5.36
C VAL A 58 11.50 -4.43 4.16
N ILE A 59 10.88 -4.60 3.00
CA ILE A 59 11.29 -3.95 1.75
C ILE A 59 10.28 -2.83 1.44
N THR A 60 10.74 -1.59 1.50
CA THR A 60 9.93 -0.43 1.10
C THR A 60 10.13 -0.16 -0.39
N ILE A 61 9.08 -0.35 -1.18
CA ILE A 61 9.10 -0.10 -2.63
C ILE A 61 8.64 1.34 -2.90
N ARG A 62 9.44 2.10 -3.65
CA ARG A 62 9.14 3.46 -4.08
C ARG A 62 9.22 3.56 -5.60
N GLY A 63 8.51 4.53 -6.17
CA GLY A 63 8.52 4.83 -7.60
C GLY A 63 7.13 4.81 -8.24
N ASP A 64 7.10 5.15 -9.53
CA ASP A 64 5.86 5.23 -10.28
C ASP A 64 5.21 3.86 -10.50
N SER A 65 3.88 3.85 -10.56
CA SER A 65 3.11 2.66 -10.90
C SER A 65 3.54 2.09 -12.25
N TYR A 66 3.91 0.81 -12.26
CA TYR A 66 4.22 0.08 -13.49
C TYR A 66 3.03 0.10 -14.48
N ARG A 67 1.79 0.01 -13.96
CA ARG A 67 0.57 0.09 -14.78
C ARG A 67 0.46 1.43 -15.51
N LEU A 68 0.89 2.52 -14.85
CA LEU A 68 0.88 3.86 -15.45
C LEU A 68 1.97 4.00 -16.51
N ARG A 69 3.16 3.45 -16.24
CA ARG A 69 4.27 3.42 -17.21
C ARG A 69 3.89 2.68 -18.48
N GLU A 70 3.18 1.56 -18.35
CA GLU A 70 2.68 0.79 -19.50
C GLU A 70 1.62 1.56 -20.29
N LYS A 71 0.64 2.18 -19.62
CA LYS A 71 -0.36 3.04 -20.30
C LYS A 71 0.25 4.25 -21.01
N ARG A 72 1.31 4.85 -20.46
CA ARG A 72 2.08 5.91 -21.14
C ARG A 72 2.82 5.36 -22.36
N ARG A 73 3.41 4.17 -22.24
CA ARG A 73 4.11 3.49 -23.34
C ARG A 73 3.16 3.11 -24.47
N SER A 74 1.93 2.69 -24.16
CA SER A 74 0.91 2.30 -25.13
C SER A 74 0.18 3.50 -25.76
N GLY A 75 0.59 4.74 -25.47
CA GLY A 75 -0.01 5.97 -26.01
C GLY A 75 -1.40 6.33 -25.43
N LEU A 76 -1.92 5.54 -24.47
CA LEU A 76 -3.25 5.74 -23.89
C LEU A 76 -3.32 6.90 -22.89
N LEU A 77 -2.17 7.40 -22.44
CA LEU A 77 -2.04 8.59 -21.60
C LEU A 77 -1.25 9.66 -22.36
N GLN A 78 -1.90 10.37 -23.26
CA GLN A 78 -1.33 11.55 -23.93
C GLN A 78 -1.29 12.72 -22.93
N LYS A 79 -0.18 13.48 -22.92
CA LYS A 79 0.09 14.61 -22.00
C LYS A 79 -1.15 15.49 -21.79
N ALA A 80 -1.80 15.39 -20.63
CA ALA A 80 -2.76 16.37 -20.13
C ALA A 80 -2.05 17.66 -19.63
N GLY A 81 -1.11 18.20 -20.43
CA GLY A 81 -0.26 19.32 -20.06
C GLY A 81 0.05 20.28 -21.20
N ALA A 82 -0.72 20.27 -22.29
CA ALA A 82 -0.56 21.18 -23.42
C ALA A 82 -1.68 22.23 -23.53
N ALA A 83 -2.51 22.39 -22.49
CA ALA A 83 -3.55 23.42 -22.45
C ALA A 83 -3.36 24.26 -21.19
N LEU A 84 -2.51 25.27 -21.29
CA LEU A 84 -2.49 26.51 -20.49
C LEU A 84 -1.35 27.38 -21.09
N GLN A 85 -1.58 27.94 -22.27
CA GLN A 85 -0.84 29.13 -22.71
C GLN A 85 -1.62 30.34 -22.18
N PRO A 86 -1.06 31.19 -21.30
CA PRO A 86 -1.66 32.47 -20.97
C PRO A 86 -1.62 33.36 -22.22
N ASN A 87 -2.80 33.74 -22.68
CA ASN A 87 -3.02 34.62 -23.82
C ASN A 87 -2.49 36.03 -23.50
N GLU A 88 -1.26 36.33 -23.91
CA GLU A 88 -0.78 37.70 -24.05
C GLU A 88 -1.41 38.30 -25.32
N THR A 89 -2.55 38.98 -25.16
CA THR A 89 -3.01 39.97 -26.14
C THR A 89 -3.80 41.06 -25.41
N ALA A 90 -3.07 41.99 -24.83
CA ALA A 90 -3.58 43.29 -24.41
C ALA A 90 -2.49 44.32 -24.65
N ASN A 91 -2.22 44.61 -25.93
CA ASN A 91 -1.66 45.89 -26.33
C ASN A 91 -2.25 46.27 -27.69
N GLN A 92 -3.45 46.84 -27.62
CA GLN A 92 -3.96 47.84 -28.55
C GLN A 92 -4.63 48.93 -27.71
#